data_AF-A0A7V0IAA4-F1
#
_entry.id   AF-A0A7V0IAA4-F1
#
_cell.length_a   1.000
_cell.length_b   1.000
_cell.length_c   1.000
_cell.angle_alpha   90.00
_cell.angle_beta   90.00
_cell.angle_gamma   90.00
#
_symmetry.space_group_name_H-M   'P 1'
#
loop_
_entity.id
_entity.type
_entity.pdbx_description
1 polymer ?
#
loop_
_entity_poly.entity_id
_entity_poly.type
_entity_poly.pdbx_seq_one_letter_code
_entity_poly.pdbx_strand_id
1 'polypeptide(L)'
;VLDCIEFNKRFRYADVAADVAFLLMDLDFRQASSFGYYFINAYLVQTDDFNLLSVLNFYKIYRAYVRGKISSFESELKEIPLHQQVEAKERARRYFDLAYSYLSSKQPMLFATTGLIGTGKSTIANALAAKIGAVVIRSDAVRKHLLGLRPKEHLYAPFGKGAYKSDITHKVYETILCLASDVLSYGFSVIIDASFSREKYRKMVVELAHKVKCPYYFILCQCNEEIIKARLKEREKKGKDISNGYFQLLSTFKQYFEPLKEEKKITVRTEQPLERNIKKILSSF
;
A
#
# COMPACT_ATOMS: atom_id res chain seq x y z
N VAL A 1 -3.91 3.78 20.06
CA VAL A 1 -4.86 2.74 20.53
C VAL A 1 -4.22 2.03 21.69
N LEU A 2 -4.80 2.16 22.88
CA LEU A 2 -4.43 1.40 24.07
C LEU A 2 -5.73 0.73 24.53
N ASP A 3 -5.71 -0.59 24.60
CA ASP A 3 -6.80 -1.41 25.12
C ASP A 3 -6.93 -1.21 26.65
N CYS A 4 -5.88 -0.65 27.29
CA CYS A 4 -5.78 -0.40 28.73
C CYS A 4 -6.01 -1.64 29.60
N ILE A 5 -5.87 -2.83 29.00
CA ILE A 5 -5.98 -4.16 29.63
C ILE A 5 -4.61 -4.77 29.92
N GLU A 6 -3.52 -3.97 29.93
CA GLU A 6 -2.16 -4.50 30.14
C GLU A 6 -2.01 -5.29 31.46
N PHE A 7 -2.92 -5.05 32.41
CA PHE A 7 -2.99 -5.72 33.70
C PHE A 7 -3.45 -7.19 33.59
N ASN A 8 -4.14 -7.60 32.52
CA ASN A 8 -4.62 -8.96 32.35
C ASN A 8 -3.72 -9.75 31.39
N LYS A 9 -2.91 -10.66 31.94
CA LYS A 9 -1.98 -11.50 31.14
C LYS A 9 -2.67 -12.24 30.00
N ARG A 10 -3.87 -12.79 30.22
CA ARG A 10 -4.60 -13.55 29.19
C ARG A 10 -5.02 -12.67 28.01
N PHE A 11 -5.34 -11.40 28.27
CA PHE A 11 -5.75 -10.47 27.21
C PHE A 11 -4.58 -9.68 26.61
N ARG A 12 -3.44 -9.59 27.31
CA ARG A 12 -2.23 -8.90 26.84
C ARG A 12 -1.51 -9.62 25.70
N TYR A 13 -1.53 -10.96 25.67
CA TYR A 13 -0.89 -11.72 24.59
C TYR A 13 -1.92 -12.05 23.53
N ALA A 14 -1.78 -11.42 22.36
CA ALA A 14 -2.64 -11.63 21.20
C ALA A 14 -1.82 -11.71 19.92
N ASP A 15 -2.48 -12.06 18.83
CA ASP A 15 -1.91 -12.01 17.49
C ASP A 15 -1.54 -10.56 17.12
N VAL A 16 -0.36 -10.36 16.53
CA VAL A 16 0.10 -9.05 16.05
C VAL A 16 -0.87 -8.47 15.01
N ALA A 17 -1.48 -9.32 14.19
CA ALA A 17 -2.52 -8.93 13.25
C ALA A 17 -3.74 -8.31 13.95
N ALA A 18 -4.08 -8.78 15.14
CA ALA A 18 -5.19 -8.23 15.93
C ALA A 18 -4.88 -6.82 16.45
N ASP A 19 -3.63 -6.53 16.83
CA ASP A 19 -3.18 -5.21 17.27
C ASP A 19 -3.14 -4.22 16.09
N VAL A 20 -2.60 -4.65 14.95
CA VAL A 20 -2.62 -3.87 13.70
C VAL A 20 -4.05 -3.57 13.28
N ALA A 21 -4.93 -4.58 13.27
CA ALA A 21 -6.34 -4.41 12.93
C ALA A 21 -7.05 -3.42 13.86
N PHE A 22 -6.72 -3.43 15.16
CA PHE A 22 -7.35 -2.53 16.11
C PHE A 22 -6.99 -1.06 15.83
N LEU A 23 -5.72 -0.76 15.56
CA LEU A 23 -5.30 0.58 15.13
C LEU A 23 -6.02 1.01 13.85
N LEU A 24 -6.03 0.13 12.85
CA LEU A 24 -6.64 0.42 11.55
C LEU A 24 -8.16 0.63 11.66
N MET A 25 -8.86 -0.18 12.46
CA MET A 25 -10.29 -0.02 12.71
C MET A 25 -10.59 1.31 13.42
N ASP A 26 -9.80 1.72 14.41
CA ASP A 26 -10.01 3.01 15.10
C ASP A 26 -9.78 4.20 14.15
N LEU A 27 -8.80 4.11 13.25
CA LEU A 27 -8.59 5.10 12.20
C LEU A 27 -9.77 5.15 11.23
N ASP A 28 -10.31 4.00 10.82
CA ASP A 28 -11.51 3.95 9.97
C ASP A 28 -12.73 4.56 10.67
N PHE A 29 -12.96 4.26 11.95
CA PHE A 29 -14.05 4.84 12.76
C PHE A 29 -13.98 6.36 12.85
N ARG A 30 -12.76 6.91 12.88
CA ARG A 30 -12.46 8.35 12.89
C ARG A 30 -12.40 8.98 11.50
N GLN A 31 -12.78 8.26 10.44
CA GLN A 31 -12.71 8.71 9.04
C GLN A 31 -11.29 9.10 8.59
N ALA A 32 -10.30 8.44 9.18
CA ALA A 32 -8.87 8.66 9.01
C ALA A 32 -8.18 7.50 8.27
N SER A 33 -8.92 6.76 7.43
CA SER A 33 -8.45 5.56 6.73
C SER A 33 -7.19 5.76 5.88
N SER A 34 -6.96 6.97 5.37
CA SER A 34 -5.73 7.31 4.64
C SER A 34 -4.47 7.10 5.48
N PHE A 35 -4.51 7.45 6.77
CA PHE A 35 -3.42 7.18 7.70
C PHE A 35 -3.29 5.69 8.01
N GLY A 36 -4.41 4.96 8.01
CA GLY A 36 -4.41 3.51 8.15
C GLY A 36 -3.69 2.82 6.99
N TYR A 37 -4.00 3.21 5.75
CA TYR A 37 -3.31 2.70 4.58
C TYR A 37 -1.84 3.14 4.51
N TYR A 38 -1.50 4.34 4.99
CA TYR A 38 -0.10 4.72 5.16
C TYR A 38 0.62 3.80 6.16
N PHE A 39 0.01 3.54 7.31
CA PHE A 39 0.57 2.68 8.36
C PHE A 39 0.77 1.24 7.86
N ILE A 40 -0.26 0.60 7.31
CA ILE A 40 -0.16 -0.81 6.89
C ILE A 40 0.87 -0.99 5.78
N ASN A 41 0.95 -0.06 4.82
CA ASN A 41 1.97 -0.13 3.76
C ASN A 41 3.39 0.05 4.31
N ALA A 42 3.57 0.95 5.29
CA ALA A 42 4.85 1.08 5.96
C ALA A 42 5.21 -0.18 6.77
N TYR A 43 4.22 -0.78 7.44
CA TYR A 43 4.37 -2.02 8.22
C TYR A 43 4.80 -3.18 7.31
N LEU A 44 4.06 -3.44 6.24
CA LEU A 44 4.33 -4.52 5.28
C LEU A 44 5.71 -4.38 4.64
N VAL A 45 6.13 -3.14 4.32
CA VAL A 45 7.48 -2.89 3.82
C VAL A 45 8.54 -3.30 4.85
N GLN A 46 8.32 -3.07 6.15
CA GLN A 46 9.28 -3.42 7.20
C GLN A 46 9.30 -4.92 7.52
N THR A 47 8.14 -5.57 7.55
CA THR A 47 8.00 -6.94 8.07
C THR A 47 7.97 -8.02 6.98
N ASP A 48 7.64 -7.65 5.74
CA ASP A 48 7.32 -8.60 4.65
C ASP A 48 6.15 -9.55 4.96
N ASP A 49 5.35 -9.25 6.00
CA ASP A 49 4.24 -10.09 6.44
C ASP A 49 2.93 -9.74 5.72
N PHE A 50 2.86 -10.09 4.44
CA PHE A 50 1.63 -9.91 3.65
C PHE A 50 0.52 -10.89 4.05
N ASN A 51 0.84 -11.98 4.74
CA ASN A 51 -0.13 -12.99 5.19
C ASN A 51 -1.07 -12.44 6.27
N LEU A 52 -0.64 -11.45 7.05
CA LEU A 52 -1.48 -10.70 7.98
C LEU A 52 -2.77 -10.19 7.33
N LEU A 53 -2.73 -9.82 6.05
CA LEU A 53 -3.90 -9.31 5.33
C LEU A 53 -5.03 -10.33 5.21
N SER A 54 -4.73 -11.63 5.21
CA SER A 54 -5.72 -12.71 5.13
C SER A 54 -6.72 -12.71 6.30
N VAL A 55 -6.29 -12.24 7.48
CA VAL A 55 -7.09 -12.19 8.71
C VAL A 55 -7.45 -10.77 9.13
N LEU A 56 -6.96 -9.76 8.40
CA LEU A 56 -7.07 -8.36 8.81
C LEU A 56 -8.52 -7.90 8.95
N ASN A 57 -9.36 -8.17 7.94
CA ASN A 57 -10.76 -7.75 7.97
C ASN A 57 -11.54 -8.49 9.05
N PHE A 58 -11.23 -9.77 9.29
CA PHE A 58 -11.82 -10.52 10.40
C PHE A 58 -11.54 -9.83 11.75
N TYR A 59 -10.28 -9.48 12.03
CA TYR A 59 -9.95 -8.79 13.28
C TYR A 59 -10.53 -7.38 13.36
N LYS A 60 -10.61 -6.64 12.25
CA LYS A 60 -11.26 -5.33 12.21
C LYS A 60 -12.75 -5.44 12.56
N ILE A 61 -13.46 -6.41 11.97
CA ILE A 61 -14.87 -6.71 12.27
C ILE A 61 -15.03 -7.04 13.75
N TYR A 62 -14.21 -7.97 14.27
CA TYR A 62 -14.24 -8.36 15.67
C TYR A 62 -14.06 -7.16 16.61
N ARG A 63 -13.04 -6.32 16.36
CA ARG A 63 -12.77 -5.14 17.21
C ARG A 63 -13.87 -4.09 17.12
N ALA A 64 -14.40 -3.82 15.93
CA ALA A 64 -15.53 -2.92 15.74
C ALA A 64 -16.76 -3.44 16.49
N TYR A 65 -17.07 -4.73 16.39
CA TYR A 65 -18.20 -5.36 17.07
C TYR A 65 -18.07 -5.28 18.60
N VAL A 66 -16.88 -5.55 19.15
CA VAL A 66 -16.62 -5.42 20.60
C VAL A 66 -16.83 -3.97 21.06
N ARG A 67 -16.33 -2.98 20.31
CA ARG A 67 -16.56 -1.56 20.62
C ARG A 67 -18.04 -1.19 20.56
N GLY A 68 -18.76 -1.67 19.54
CA GLY A 68 -20.21 -1.51 19.41
C GLY A 68 -20.96 -2.06 20.61
N LYS A 69 -20.66 -3.30 21.02
CA LYS A 69 -21.25 -3.96 22.19
C LYS A 69 -21.03 -3.18 23.49
N ILE A 70 -19.80 -2.70 23.74
CA ILE A 70 -19.49 -1.91 24.93
C ILE A 70 -20.31 -0.60 24.94
N SER A 71 -20.39 0.09 23.79
CA SER A 71 -21.19 1.31 23.66
C SER A 71 -22.70 1.05 23.80
N SER A 72 -23.20 -0.13 23.42
CA SER A 72 -24.59 -0.53 23.69
C SER A 72 -24.86 -0.67 25.19
N PHE A 73 -23.96 -1.33 25.94
CA PHE A 73 -24.10 -1.41 27.40
C PHE A 73 -24.06 -0.02 28.06
N GLU A 74 -23.14 0.84 27.64
CA GLU A 74 -23.05 2.23 28.11
C GLU A 74 -24.36 2.98 27.86
N SER A 75 -25.02 2.77 26.72
CA SER A 75 -26.29 3.43 26.38
C SER A 75 -27.48 3.02 27.25
N GLU A 76 -27.38 1.91 27.97
CA GLU A 76 -28.44 1.38 28.86
C GLU A 76 -28.15 1.66 30.35
N LEU A 77 -27.00 2.27 30.68
CA LEU A 77 -26.65 2.60 32.06
C LEU A 77 -27.55 3.72 32.58
N LYS A 78 -28.29 3.41 33.65
CA LYS A 78 -29.19 4.37 34.30
C LYS A 78 -28.44 5.47 35.07
N GLU A 79 -27.17 5.23 35.43
CA GLU A 79 -26.38 6.18 36.22
C GLU A 79 -25.82 7.36 35.39
N ILE A 80 -25.86 7.27 34.05
CA ILE A 80 -25.35 8.35 33.17
C ILE A 80 -26.48 9.24 32.64
N PRO A 81 -26.23 10.54 32.41
CA PRO A 81 -27.21 11.45 31.83
C PRO A 81 -27.76 10.99 30.48
N LEU A 82 -29.02 11.32 30.18
CA LEU A 82 -29.70 10.91 28.94
C LEU A 82 -28.92 11.30 27.67
N HIS A 83 -28.28 12.48 27.64
CA HIS A 83 -27.48 12.90 26.49
C HIS A 83 -26.30 11.95 26.21
N GLN A 84 -25.65 11.42 27.26
CA GLN A 84 -24.55 10.46 27.13
C GLN A 84 -25.07 9.09 26.67
N GLN A 85 -26.26 8.68 27.11
CA GLN A 85 -26.90 7.45 26.62
C GLN A 85 -27.17 7.53 25.11
N VAL A 86 -27.68 8.68 24.64
CA VAL A 86 -27.93 8.93 23.21
C VAL A 86 -26.62 8.92 22.41
N GLU A 87 -25.58 9.58 22.90
CA GLU A 87 -24.25 9.56 22.27
C GLU A 87 -23.65 8.14 22.21
N ALA A 88 -23.77 7.37 23.29
CA ALA A 88 -23.31 5.98 23.35
C ALA A 88 -24.08 5.10 22.36
N LYS A 89 -25.40 5.30 22.22
CA LYS A 89 -26.23 4.59 21.25
C LYS A 89 -25.81 4.88 19.80
N GLU A 90 -25.59 6.15 19.45
CA GLU A 90 -25.08 6.51 18.11
C GLU A 90 -23.66 5.98 17.88
N ARG A 91 -22.81 6.00 18.90
CA ARG A 91 -21.47 5.41 18.83
C ARG A 91 -21.53 3.91 18.57
N ALA A 92 -22.42 3.19 19.25
CA ALA A 92 -22.65 1.76 19.04
C ALA A 92 -23.09 1.47 17.60
N ARG A 93 -24.09 2.22 17.10
CA ARG A 93 -24.57 2.10 15.71
C ARG A 93 -23.44 2.29 14.71
N ARG A 94 -22.64 3.34 14.85
CA ARG A 94 -21.49 3.61 13.97
C ARG A 94 -20.45 2.48 13.96
N TYR A 95 -20.21 1.83 15.10
CA TYR A 95 -19.30 0.68 15.15
C TYR A 95 -19.86 -0.55 14.46
N PHE A 96 -21.16 -0.83 14.60
CA PHE A 96 -21.80 -1.93 13.86
C PHE A 96 -21.86 -1.66 12.35
N ASP A 97 -22.15 -0.43 11.94
CA ASP A 97 -22.10 0.00 10.54
C ASP A 97 -20.68 -0.17 9.98
N LEU A 98 -19.65 0.19 10.76
CA LEU A 98 -18.25 0.00 10.38
C LEU A 98 -17.91 -1.50 10.24
N ALA A 99 -18.31 -2.34 11.20
CA ALA A 99 -18.11 -3.78 11.13
C ALA A 99 -18.76 -4.38 9.86
N TYR A 100 -19.99 -3.96 9.55
CA TYR A 100 -20.70 -4.37 8.34
C TYR A 100 -20.00 -3.90 7.07
N SER A 101 -19.42 -2.70 7.06
CA SER A 101 -18.70 -2.16 5.90
C SER A 101 -17.50 -3.02 5.47
N TYR A 102 -16.86 -3.73 6.39
CA TYR A 102 -15.75 -4.65 6.09
C TYR A 102 -16.20 -5.96 5.44
N LEU A 103 -17.49 -6.30 5.50
CA LEU A 103 -18.05 -7.44 4.77
C LEU A 103 -18.30 -7.12 3.30
N SER A 104 -18.43 -5.84 2.95
CA SER A 104 -18.66 -5.41 1.57
C SER A 104 -17.38 -5.55 0.73
N SER A 105 -17.30 -6.61 -0.06
CA SER A 105 -16.21 -6.82 -1.02
C SER A 105 -16.40 -5.93 -2.25
N LYS A 106 -15.67 -4.81 -2.31
CA LYS A 106 -15.43 -4.13 -3.59
C LYS A 106 -14.53 -5.02 -4.45
N GLN A 107 -14.80 -5.10 -5.75
CA GLN A 107 -13.91 -5.83 -6.65
C GLN A 107 -12.49 -5.22 -6.56
N PRO A 108 -11.47 -6.00 -6.16
CA PRO A 108 -10.10 -5.50 -6.08
C PRO A 108 -9.58 -5.06 -7.45
N MET A 109 -8.68 -4.09 -7.47
CA MET A 109 -8.03 -3.60 -8.69
C MET A 109 -6.51 -3.73 -8.58
N LEU A 110 -5.86 -3.96 -9.73
CA LEU A 110 -4.42 -4.07 -9.86
C LEU A 110 -3.84 -2.85 -10.60
N PHE A 111 -3.04 -2.04 -9.92
CA PHE A 111 -2.31 -0.94 -10.53
C PHE A 111 -0.83 -1.28 -10.62
N ALA A 112 -0.17 -0.85 -11.69
CA ALA A 112 1.28 -0.96 -11.85
C ALA A 112 1.84 0.41 -12.26
N THR A 113 2.73 0.98 -11.44
CA THR A 113 3.40 2.23 -11.83
C THR A 113 4.44 1.97 -12.90
N THR A 114 4.67 2.90 -13.82
CA THR A 114 5.74 2.78 -14.81
C THR A 114 6.38 4.13 -15.06
N GLY A 115 7.66 4.13 -15.42
CA GLY A 115 8.43 5.34 -15.69
C GLY A 115 9.84 5.30 -15.13
N LEU A 116 10.64 6.27 -15.57
CA LEU A 116 12.05 6.38 -15.22
C LEU A 116 12.29 6.59 -13.73
N ILE A 117 13.52 6.38 -13.31
CA ILE A 117 13.94 6.65 -11.94
C ILE A 117 13.82 8.15 -11.64
N GLY A 118 13.36 8.50 -10.43
CA GLY A 118 13.13 9.90 -10.05
C GLY A 118 11.86 10.57 -10.61
N THR A 119 11.03 9.87 -11.39
CA THR A 119 9.76 10.43 -11.91
C THR A 119 8.61 10.48 -10.89
N GLY A 120 8.83 10.15 -9.61
CA GLY A 120 7.80 10.25 -8.58
C GLY A 120 6.81 9.08 -8.48
N LYS A 121 7.12 7.92 -9.08
CA LYS A 121 6.28 6.69 -9.01
C LYS A 121 5.83 6.34 -7.59
N SER A 122 6.78 6.20 -6.66
CA SER A 122 6.48 5.88 -5.26
C SER A 122 5.60 6.94 -4.59
N THR A 123 5.77 8.22 -4.93
CA THR A 123 4.93 9.30 -4.42
C THR A 123 3.49 9.15 -4.91
N ILE A 124 3.30 8.87 -6.20
CA ILE A 124 1.98 8.62 -6.79
C ILE A 124 1.36 7.34 -6.21
N ALA A 125 2.11 6.26 -6.10
CA ALA A 125 1.64 4.98 -5.54
C ALA A 125 1.13 5.14 -4.11
N ASN A 126 1.91 5.77 -3.22
CA ASN A 126 1.52 5.96 -1.83
C ASN A 126 0.31 6.90 -1.69
N ALA A 127 0.28 8.00 -2.46
CA ALA A 127 -0.83 8.93 -2.43
C ALA A 127 -2.12 8.30 -2.96
N LEU A 128 -2.02 7.48 -4.01
CA LEU A 128 -3.16 6.78 -4.58
C LEU A 128 -3.66 5.71 -3.60
N ALA A 129 -2.76 4.91 -3.03
CA ALA A 129 -3.08 3.90 -2.01
C ALA A 129 -3.86 4.48 -0.85
N ALA A 130 -3.44 5.64 -0.33
CA ALA A 130 -4.11 6.31 0.77
C ALA A 130 -5.53 6.80 0.41
N LYS A 131 -5.84 6.99 -0.88
CA LYS A 131 -7.15 7.46 -1.36
C LYS A 131 -8.10 6.32 -1.72
N ILE A 132 -7.59 5.28 -2.39
CA ILE A 132 -8.43 4.15 -2.85
C ILE A 132 -8.45 2.98 -1.87
N GLY A 133 -7.60 3.02 -0.84
CA GLY A 133 -7.43 1.91 0.08
C GLY A 133 -6.74 0.71 -0.57
N ALA A 134 -5.52 0.92 -1.08
CA ALA A 134 -4.73 -0.15 -1.70
C ALA A 134 -3.45 -0.46 -0.94
N VAL A 135 -3.00 -1.71 -1.08
CA VAL A 135 -1.70 -2.18 -0.60
C VAL A 135 -0.64 -1.86 -1.65
N VAL A 136 0.53 -1.38 -1.23
CA VAL A 136 1.64 -1.02 -2.11
C VAL A 136 2.75 -2.04 -1.97
N ILE A 137 3.05 -2.74 -3.06
CA ILE A 137 4.20 -3.65 -3.14
C ILE A 137 5.34 -2.92 -3.83
N ARG A 138 6.41 -2.64 -3.08
CA ARG A 138 7.59 -1.92 -3.60
C ARG A 138 8.66 -2.90 -4.05
N SER A 139 9.02 -2.84 -5.33
CA SER A 139 10.08 -3.67 -5.90
C SER A 139 11.44 -3.54 -5.20
N ASP A 140 11.80 -2.34 -4.76
CA ASP A 140 13.05 -2.12 -4.02
C ASP A 140 13.02 -2.74 -2.61
N ALA A 141 11.84 -2.81 -1.96
CA ALA A 141 11.69 -3.47 -0.66
C ALA A 141 11.75 -4.99 -0.81
N VAL A 142 10.99 -5.55 -1.75
CA VAL A 142 11.03 -7.01 -2.07
C VAL A 142 12.45 -7.44 -2.46
N ARG A 143 13.17 -6.63 -3.25
CA ARG A 143 14.56 -6.91 -3.60
C ARG A 143 15.47 -6.99 -2.38
N LYS A 144 15.29 -6.13 -1.37
CA LYS A 144 16.10 -6.14 -0.16
C LYS A 144 15.78 -7.37 0.70
N HIS A 145 14.49 -7.68 0.90
CA HIS A 145 14.07 -8.88 1.63
C HIS A 145 14.60 -10.17 1.00
N LEU A 146 14.51 -10.30 -0.33
CA LEU A 146 15.08 -11.45 -1.06
C LEU A 146 16.61 -11.59 -0.92
N LEU A 147 17.30 -10.52 -0.57
CA LEU A 147 18.75 -10.50 -0.35
C LEU A 147 19.12 -10.56 1.15
N GLY A 148 18.14 -10.74 2.04
CA GLY A 148 18.34 -10.76 3.49
C GLY A 148 18.70 -9.41 4.10
N LEU A 149 18.45 -8.31 3.39
CA LEU A 149 18.74 -6.95 3.83
C LEU A 149 17.51 -6.29 4.43
N ARG A 150 17.72 -5.43 5.43
CA ARG A 150 16.63 -4.61 5.96
C ARG A 150 16.20 -3.59 4.90
N PRO A 151 14.91 -3.21 4.82
CA PRO A 151 14.42 -2.27 3.80
C PRO A 151 15.14 -0.91 3.78
N LYS A 152 15.64 -0.44 4.93
CA LYS A 152 16.38 0.83 5.06
C LYS A 152 17.88 0.71 4.80
N GLU A 153 18.42 -0.51 4.66
CA GLU A 153 19.83 -0.68 4.32
C GLU A 153 20.08 -0.27 2.88
N HIS A 154 21.19 0.45 2.67
CA HIS A 154 21.58 0.93 1.35
C HIS A 154 22.12 -0.22 0.51
N LEU A 155 21.57 -0.38 -0.68
CA LEU A 155 22.03 -1.38 -1.64
C LEU A 155 22.87 -0.68 -2.71
N TYR A 156 24.19 -0.65 -2.51
CA TYR A 156 25.14 -0.17 -3.52
C TYR A 156 25.38 -1.27 -4.57
N ALA A 157 24.51 -1.36 -5.56
CA ALA A 157 24.71 -2.26 -6.70
C ALA A 157 24.44 -1.51 -8.02
N PRO A 158 25.41 -1.44 -8.95
CA PRO A 158 25.17 -0.85 -10.26
C PRO A 158 24.15 -1.68 -11.06
N PHE A 159 23.41 -1.02 -11.96
CA PHE A 159 22.40 -1.66 -12.80
C PHE A 159 23.00 -2.84 -13.60
N GLY A 160 22.32 -3.97 -13.64
CA GLY A 160 22.77 -5.18 -14.33
C GLY A 160 23.83 -6.01 -13.60
N LYS A 161 24.32 -5.57 -12.43
CA LYS A 161 25.28 -6.30 -11.58
C LYS A 161 24.73 -6.53 -10.18
N GLY A 162 25.29 -7.51 -9.47
CA GLY A 162 24.90 -7.84 -8.09
C GLY A 162 23.38 -7.98 -7.97
N ALA A 163 22.78 -7.21 -7.06
CA ALA A 163 21.34 -7.18 -6.80
C ALA A 163 20.45 -6.84 -8.01
N TYR A 164 20.99 -6.23 -9.08
CA TYR A 164 20.25 -5.87 -10.29
C TYR A 164 20.58 -6.75 -11.50
N LYS A 165 21.22 -7.92 -11.28
CA LYS A 165 21.38 -8.95 -12.32
C LYS A 165 20.01 -9.38 -12.87
N SER A 166 19.99 -9.84 -14.13
CA SER A 166 18.78 -10.33 -14.82
C SER A 166 17.99 -11.33 -13.99
N ASP A 167 18.69 -12.31 -13.42
CA ASP A 167 18.09 -13.46 -12.73
C ASP A 167 17.42 -13.01 -11.42
N ILE A 168 18.11 -12.17 -10.65
CA ILE A 168 17.56 -11.58 -9.42
C ILE A 168 16.38 -10.66 -9.76
N THR A 169 16.50 -9.85 -10.80
CA THR A 169 15.41 -8.97 -11.22
C THR A 169 14.18 -9.77 -11.63
N HIS A 170 14.34 -10.88 -12.36
CA HIS A 170 13.25 -11.75 -12.72
C HIS A 170 12.56 -12.34 -11.48
N LYS A 171 13.34 -12.89 -10.54
CA LYS A 171 12.85 -13.43 -9.27
C LYS A 171 12.10 -12.39 -8.43
N VAL A 172 12.57 -11.13 -8.41
CA VAL A 172 11.87 -10.02 -7.77
C VAL A 172 10.49 -9.80 -8.39
N TYR A 173 10.39 -9.76 -9.72
CA TYR A 173 9.09 -9.58 -10.38
C TYR A 173 8.15 -10.77 -10.17
N GLU A 174 8.65 -12.00 -10.19
CA GLU A 174 7.85 -13.19 -9.83
C GLU A 174 7.31 -13.09 -8.40
N THR A 175 8.17 -12.76 -7.45
CA THR A 175 7.80 -12.62 -6.03
C THR A 175 6.74 -11.54 -5.84
N ILE A 176 6.91 -10.38 -6.49
CA ILE A 176 5.95 -9.28 -6.45
C ILE A 176 4.58 -9.72 -6.96
N LEU A 177 4.53 -10.52 -8.03
CA LEU A 177 3.27 -10.97 -8.62
C LEU A 177 2.60 -12.07 -7.80
N CYS A 178 3.37 -12.94 -7.16
CA CYS A 178 2.83 -13.86 -6.14
C CYS A 178 2.19 -13.07 -4.99
N LEU A 179 2.91 -12.12 -4.41
CA LEU A 179 2.38 -11.27 -3.34
C LEU A 179 1.14 -10.48 -3.80
N ALA A 180 1.16 -9.93 -5.02
CA ALA A 180 0.01 -9.23 -5.57
C ALA A 180 -1.20 -10.15 -5.75
N SER A 181 -0.98 -11.39 -6.20
CA SER A 181 -2.04 -12.42 -6.29
C SER A 181 -2.67 -12.69 -4.93
N ASP A 182 -1.85 -12.86 -3.89
CA ASP A 182 -2.34 -13.14 -2.54
C ASP A 182 -3.15 -11.95 -1.98
N VAL A 183 -2.62 -10.74 -2.10
CA VAL A 183 -3.29 -9.50 -1.69
C VAL A 183 -4.65 -9.33 -2.38
N LEU A 184 -4.72 -9.60 -3.69
CA LEU A 184 -5.97 -9.55 -4.45
C LEU A 184 -6.95 -10.64 -3.97
N SER A 185 -6.45 -11.84 -3.67
CA SER A 185 -7.28 -12.94 -3.15
C SER A 185 -7.86 -12.65 -1.76
N TYR A 186 -7.16 -11.84 -0.96
CA TYR A 186 -7.64 -11.33 0.33
C TYR A 186 -8.64 -10.17 0.21
N GLY A 187 -8.97 -9.74 -1.01
CA GLY A 187 -9.95 -8.70 -1.28
C GLY A 187 -9.39 -7.26 -1.25
N PHE A 188 -8.07 -7.08 -1.26
CA PHE A 188 -7.45 -5.76 -1.28
C PHE A 188 -7.01 -5.37 -2.68
N SER A 189 -7.26 -4.12 -3.07
CA SER A 189 -6.62 -3.55 -4.26
C SER A 189 -5.12 -3.43 -4.03
N VAL A 190 -4.33 -3.58 -5.10
CA VAL A 190 -2.87 -3.58 -5.01
C VAL A 190 -2.25 -2.61 -6.02
N ILE A 191 -1.21 -1.90 -5.59
CA ILE A 191 -0.37 -1.05 -6.43
C ILE A 191 1.05 -1.61 -6.41
N ILE A 192 1.54 -2.05 -7.56
CA ILE A 192 2.91 -2.47 -7.72
C ILE A 192 3.77 -1.24 -8.08
N ASP A 193 4.61 -0.81 -7.13
CA ASP A 193 5.59 0.27 -7.31
C ASP A 193 6.92 -0.30 -7.83
N ALA A 194 7.04 -0.32 -9.14
CA ALA A 194 8.22 -0.75 -9.88
C ALA A 194 8.45 0.11 -11.12
N SER A 195 9.59 -0.06 -11.80
CA SER A 195 9.87 0.66 -13.04
C SER A 195 9.05 0.13 -14.22
N PHE A 196 8.78 -1.18 -14.24
CA PHE A 196 8.16 -1.90 -15.37
C PHE A 196 8.70 -1.45 -16.74
N SER A 197 10.04 -1.34 -16.81
CA SER A 197 10.75 -0.81 -17.98
C SER A 197 10.78 -1.78 -19.16
N ARG A 198 10.46 -3.06 -18.96
CA ARG A 198 10.46 -4.10 -20.00
C ARG A 198 9.05 -4.63 -20.22
N GLU A 199 8.69 -4.84 -21.48
CA GLU A 199 7.41 -5.38 -21.96
C GLU A 199 7.12 -6.75 -21.32
N LYS A 200 8.14 -7.61 -21.17
CA LYS A 200 7.96 -8.93 -20.54
C LYS A 200 7.35 -8.87 -19.14
N TYR A 201 7.76 -7.92 -18.30
CA TYR A 201 7.23 -7.81 -16.93
C TYR A 201 5.85 -7.16 -16.90
N ARG A 202 5.53 -6.33 -17.90
CA ARG A 202 4.19 -5.77 -18.06
C ARG A 202 3.19 -6.83 -18.52
N LYS A 203 3.59 -7.73 -19.42
CA LYS A 203 2.78 -8.90 -19.81
C LYS A 203 2.42 -9.77 -18.61
N MET A 204 3.37 -10.03 -17.71
CA MET A 204 3.09 -10.79 -16.48
C MET A 204 2.03 -10.12 -15.58
N VAL A 205 2.00 -8.78 -15.48
CA VAL A 205 0.95 -8.05 -14.74
C VAL A 205 -0.41 -8.23 -15.41
N VAL A 206 -0.46 -8.15 -16.73
CA VAL A 206 -1.69 -8.35 -17.52
C VAL A 206 -2.20 -9.78 -17.37
N GLU A 207 -1.31 -10.78 -17.47
CA GLU A 207 -1.63 -12.20 -17.25
C GLU A 207 -2.20 -12.45 -15.85
N LEU A 208 -1.59 -11.86 -14.81
CA LEU A 208 -2.11 -11.93 -13.44
C LEU A 208 -3.52 -11.34 -13.35
N ALA A 209 -3.74 -10.16 -13.92
CA ALA A 209 -5.05 -9.51 -13.91
C ALA A 209 -6.13 -10.37 -14.59
N HIS A 210 -5.80 -10.99 -15.72
CA HIS A 210 -6.71 -11.91 -16.41
C HIS A 210 -6.99 -13.17 -15.61
N LYS A 211 -5.95 -13.77 -14.99
CA LYS A 211 -6.07 -14.96 -14.13
C LYS A 211 -7.00 -14.71 -12.94
N VAL A 212 -6.85 -13.56 -12.28
CA VAL A 212 -7.65 -13.17 -11.09
C VAL A 212 -8.97 -12.49 -11.48
N LYS A 213 -9.18 -12.18 -12.76
CA LYS A 213 -10.37 -11.48 -13.29
C LYS A 213 -10.60 -10.12 -12.61
N CYS A 214 -9.54 -9.36 -12.38
CA CYS A 214 -9.61 -8.02 -11.79
C CYS A 214 -9.32 -6.92 -12.83
N PRO A 215 -9.90 -5.71 -12.70
CA PRO A 215 -9.48 -4.55 -13.47
C PRO A 215 -8.00 -4.24 -13.22
N TYR A 216 -7.31 -3.76 -14.25
CA TYR A 216 -5.92 -3.35 -14.13
C TYR A 216 -5.62 -2.06 -14.88
N TYR A 217 -4.65 -1.29 -14.37
CA TYR A 217 -4.19 -0.03 -14.97
C TYR A 217 -2.69 0.18 -14.80
N PHE A 218 -2.02 0.61 -15.87
CA PHE A 218 -0.64 1.10 -15.80
C PHE A 218 -0.62 2.61 -15.58
N ILE A 219 0.12 3.08 -14.58
CA ILE A 219 0.26 4.50 -14.27
C ILE A 219 1.63 5.00 -14.74
N LEU A 220 1.66 5.64 -15.91
CA LEU A 220 2.88 6.18 -16.50
C LEU A 220 3.24 7.53 -15.88
N CYS A 221 4.26 7.53 -15.03
CA CYS A 221 4.80 8.74 -14.40
C CYS A 221 5.89 9.36 -15.26
N GLN A 222 5.60 10.55 -15.80
CA GLN A 222 6.53 11.35 -16.58
C GLN A 222 6.99 12.58 -15.80
N CYS A 223 8.22 13.00 -16.06
CA CYS A 223 8.80 14.22 -15.50
C CYS A 223 9.92 14.73 -16.41
N ASN A 224 10.09 16.04 -16.48
CA ASN A 224 11.16 16.72 -17.17
C ASN A 224 12.49 16.31 -16.56
N GLU A 225 13.46 16.08 -17.42
CA GLU A 225 14.75 15.53 -17.03
C GLU A 225 15.49 16.41 -16.01
N GLU A 226 15.42 17.73 -16.15
CA GLU A 226 16.05 18.66 -15.20
C GLU A 226 15.53 18.46 -13.77
N ILE A 227 14.21 18.26 -13.63
CA ILE A 227 13.56 18.01 -12.34
C ILE A 227 13.93 16.62 -11.81
N ILE A 228 14.01 15.60 -12.68
CA ILE A 228 14.49 14.27 -12.29
C ILE A 228 15.90 14.37 -11.71
N LYS A 229 16.80 15.09 -12.39
CA LYS A 229 18.20 15.27 -11.94
C LYS A 229 18.26 15.98 -10.59
N ALA A 230 17.46 17.03 -10.38
CA ALA A 230 17.38 17.75 -9.11
C ALA A 230 16.88 16.84 -7.96
N ARG A 231 15.80 16.08 -8.20
CA ARG A 231 15.22 15.14 -7.21
C ARG A 231 16.19 14.03 -6.81
N LEU A 232 16.92 13.46 -7.76
CA LEU A 232 17.90 12.40 -7.49
C LEU A 232 19.05 12.92 -6.62
N LYS A 233 19.58 14.12 -6.93
CA LYS A 233 20.61 14.78 -6.11
C LYS A 233 20.13 15.05 -4.69
N GLU A 234 18.90 15.52 -4.52
CA GLU A 234 18.33 15.77 -3.18
C GLU A 234 18.13 14.46 -2.40
N ARG A 235 17.68 13.39 -3.07
CA ARG A 235 17.50 12.06 -2.46
C ARG A 235 18.83 11.48 -1.97
N GLU A 236 19.89 11.58 -2.77
CA GLU A 236 21.24 11.13 -2.38
C GLU A 236 21.72 11.87 -1.12
N LYS A 237 21.46 13.18 -1.00
CA LYS A 237 21.79 13.96 0.20
C LYS A 237 21.02 13.52 1.44
N LYS A 238 19.74 13.11 1.30
CA LYS A 238 18.88 12.75 2.44
C LYS A 238 19.14 11.34 2.98
N GLY A 239 19.72 10.42 2.19
CA GLY A 239 20.22 9.11 2.65
C GLY A 239 19.21 8.17 3.33
N LYS A 240 17.89 8.43 3.23
CA LYS A 240 16.84 7.73 4.02
C LYS A 240 15.77 7.01 3.18
N ASP A 241 15.83 7.08 1.85
CA ASP A 241 14.84 6.43 0.99
C ASP A 241 15.27 4.98 0.68
N ILE A 242 14.27 4.09 0.52
CA ILE A 242 14.45 2.69 0.17
C ILE A 242 14.91 2.55 -1.30
N SER A 243 14.62 3.55 -2.13
CA SER A 243 14.89 3.50 -3.57
C SER A 243 16.37 3.66 -3.90
N ASN A 244 16.95 2.66 -4.60
CA ASN A 244 18.38 2.66 -4.97
C ASN A 244 18.64 3.42 -6.29
N GLY A 245 17.87 4.48 -6.52
CA GLY A 245 17.96 5.26 -7.74
C GLY A 245 18.97 6.38 -7.66
N TYR A 246 20.13 6.14 -8.26
CA TYR A 246 21.22 7.12 -8.33
C TYR A 246 21.21 7.88 -9.64
N PHE A 247 21.71 9.12 -9.61
CA PHE A 247 21.83 9.98 -10.79
C PHE A 247 22.58 9.28 -11.93
N GLN A 248 23.65 8.54 -11.59
CA GLN A 248 24.50 7.82 -12.54
C GLN A 248 23.78 6.71 -13.31
N LEU A 249 22.64 6.20 -12.81
CA LEU A 249 21.88 5.13 -13.46
C LEU A 249 20.83 5.66 -14.45
N LEU A 250 20.54 6.96 -14.46
CA LEU A 250 19.44 7.54 -15.26
C LEU A 250 19.62 7.30 -16.77
N SER A 251 20.84 7.48 -17.30
CA SER A 251 21.16 7.25 -18.71
C SER A 251 21.00 5.79 -19.11
N THR A 252 21.47 4.88 -18.26
CA THR A 252 21.31 3.43 -18.45
C THR A 252 19.84 3.03 -18.43
N PHE A 253 19.06 3.49 -17.45
CA PHE A 253 17.63 3.18 -17.38
C PHE A 253 16.85 3.67 -18.61
N LYS A 254 17.22 4.83 -19.17
CA LYS A 254 16.59 5.35 -20.39
C LYS A 254 16.79 4.42 -21.60
N GLN A 255 18.00 3.91 -21.80
CA GLN A 255 18.30 3.01 -22.92
C GLN A 255 17.52 1.69 -22.84
N TYR A 256 17.22 1.23 -21.63
CA TYR A 256 16.50 -0.02 -21.38
C TYR A 256 14.99 0.15 -21.21
N PHE A 257 14.46 1.37 -21.32
CA PHE A 257 13.03 1.63 -21.12
C PHE A 257 12.26 1.44 -22.43
N GLU A 258 11.49 0.36 -22.50
CA GLU A 258 10.62 0.07 -23.63
C GLU A 258 9.31 0.88 -23.51
N PRO A 259 8.87 1.57 -24.58
CA PRO A 259 7.64 2.33 -24.59
C PRO A 259 6.43 1.54 -24.12
N LEU A 260 5.53 2.21 -23.40
CA LEU A 260 4.30 1.63 -22.89
C LEU A 260 3.25 1.52 -24.02
N LYS A 261 2.91 0.29 -24.41
CA LYS A 261 1.98 -0.03 -25.51
C LYS A 261 0.61 -0.45 -25.02
N GLU A 262 0.47 -0.69 -23.72
CA GLU A 262 -0.72 -1.20 -23.06
C GLU A 262 -1.88 -0.21 -23.18
N GLU A 263 -3.07 -0.72 -23.50
CA GLU A 263 -4.28 0.09 -23.73
C GLU A 263 -4.75 0.77 -22.44
N LYS A 264 -4.77 0.02 -21.32
CA LYS A 264 -5.16 0.52 -20.00
C LYS A 264 -4.03 1.30 -19.33
N LYS A 265 -3.70 2.46 -19.88
CA LYS A 265 -2.67 3.35 -19.36
C LYS A 265 -3.20 4.73 -18.96
N ILE A 266 -2.71 5.23 -17.83
CA ILE A 266 -3.00 6.57 -17.30
C ILE A 266 -1.68 7.31 -17.19
N THR A 267 -1.50 8.36 -18.01
CA THR A 267 -0.28 9.16 -17.99
C THR A 267 -0.41 10.35 -17.03
N VAL A 268 0.53 10.48 -16.10
CA VAL A 268 0.62 11.58 -15.14
C VAL A 268 1.93 12.34 -15.28
N ARG A 269 1.85 13.68 -15.20
CA ARG A 269 3.04 14.56 -15.25
C ARG A 269 3.35 15.02 -13.84
N THR A 270 4.43 14.49 -13.27
CA THR A 270 4.76 14.71 -11.85
C THR A 270 5.46 16.04 -11.57
N GLU A 271 5.57 16.93 -12.57
CA GLU A 271 5.76 18.37 -12.35
C GLU A 271 4.52 19.03 -11.76
N GLN A 272 3.33 18.50 -12.10
CA GLN A 272 2.08 19.05 -11.62
C GLN A 272 1.83 18.64 -10.15
N PRO A 273 1.02 19.42 -9.40
CA PRO A 273 0.66 19.10 -8.03
C PRO A 273 0.12 17.66 -7.89
N LEU A 274 0.48 17.03 -6.78
CA LEU A 274 0.13 15.63 -6.50
C LEU A 274 -1.38 15.41 -6.57
N GLU A 275 -2.16 16.30 -5.97
CA GLU A 275 -3.62 16.23 -5.91
C GLU A 275 -4.25 16.22 -7.31
N ARG A 276 -3.67 16.97 -8.25
CA ARG A 276 -4.15 17.01 -9.65
C ARG A 276 -3.91 15.67 -10.34
N ASN A 277 -2.74 15.08 -10.15
CA ASN A 277 -2.41 13.77 -10.71
C ASN A 277 -3.31 12.67 -10.11
N ILE A 278 -3.56 12.72 -8.80
CA ILE A 278 -4.44 11.75 -8.14
C ILE A 278 -5.88 11.90 -8.62
N LYS A 279 -6.42 13.12 -8.72
CA LYS A 279 -7.77 13.35 -9.29
C LYS A 279 -7.89 12.78 -10.71
N LYS A 280 -6.87 12.98 -11.54
CA LYS A 280 -6.84 12.43 -12.91
C LYS A 280 -6.86 10.90 -12.92
N ILE A 281 -6.09 10.26 -12.03
CA ILE A 281 -6.08 8.79 -11.94
C ILE A 281 -7.47 8.29 -11.50
N LEU A 282 -8.06 8.90 -10.47
CA LEU A 282 -9.37 8.51 -9.95
C LEU A 282 -10.52 8.70 -10.94
N SER A 283 -10.41 9.63 -11.88
CA SER A 283 -11.43 9.86 -12.91
C SER A 283 -11.31 8.94 -14.13
N SER A 284 -10.34 8.01 -14.13
CA SER A 284 -10.01 7.18 -15.30
C SER A 284 -10.50 5.72 -15.18
N PHE A 285 -11.17 5.38 -14.08
CA PHE A 285 -11.70 4.04 -13.82
C PHE A 285 -13.00 4.10 -13.03
#